data_AF-A0A2E2AI85-F1
#
_entry.id   AF-A0A2E2AI85-F1
#
_cell.length_a   1.000
_cell.length_b   1.000
_cell.length_c   1.000
_cell.angle_alpha   90.00
_cell.angle_beta   90.00
_cell.angle_gamma   90.00
#
_symmetry.space_group_name_H-M   'P 1'
#
loop_
_entity.id
_entity.type
_entity.pdbx_description
1 polymer ?
#
loop_
_entity_poly.entity_id
_entity_poly.type
_entity_poly.pdbx_seq_one_letter_code
_entity_poly.pdbx_strand_id
1 'polypeptide(L)' 'MAVMFRACPRCEGDLNIRSDHYGEYQECLQCGHVVDIQRKLPVTFKIQKGKMKPGRKPKVA' A
#
# COMPACT_ATOMS: atom_id res chain seq x y z
N MET A 1 13.84 -1.05 15.07
CA MET A 1 12.80 -0.10 15.52
C MET A 1 13.20 1.28 15.04
N ALA A 2 12.44 1.86 14.12
CA ALA A 2 12.67 3.21 13.60
C ALA A 2 11.51 4.10 14.06
N VAL A 3 11.86 5.22 14.69
CA VAL A 3 10.92 6.22 15.20
C VAL A 3 11.10 7.50 14.39
N MET A 4 10.00 8.02 13.84
CA MET A 4 9.96 9.27 13.10
C MET A 4 9.40 10.36 14.03
N PHE A 5 10.24 11.32 14.38
CA PHE A 5 9.87 12.42 15.27
C PHE A 5 8.99 13.44 14.55
N ARG A 6 7.94 13.92 15.21
CA ARG A 6 6.99 14.93 14.69
C ARG A 6 6.39 14.61 13.32
N ALA A 7 6.24 13.33 13.00
CA ALA A 7 5.78 12.89 11.68
C ALA A 7 4.27 12.60 11.63
N CYS A 8 3.58 12.58 12.78
CA CYS A 8 2.15 12.31 12.81
C CYS A 8 1.34 13.47 12.21
N PRO A 9 0.49 13.22 11.19
CA PRO A 9 -0.30 14.27 10.54
C PRO A 9 -1.45 14.81 11.42
N ARG A 10 -1.77 14.16 12.54
CA ARG A 10 -2.87 14.57 13.43
C ARG A 10 -2.44 15.42 14.61
N CYS A 11 -1.34 15.05 15.27
CA CYS A 11 -0.92 15.67 16.53
C CYS A 11 0.55 16.12 16.53
N GLU A 12 1.23 16.04 15.38
CA GLU A 12 2.65 16.38 15.24
C GLU A 12 3.56 15.61 16.22
N GLY A 13 3.11 14.41 16.59
CA GLY A 13 3.81 13.53 17.50
C GLY A 13 4.68 12.51 16.80
N ASP A 14 5.25 11.61 17.59
CA ASP A 14 6.18 10.60 17.12
C ASP A 14 5.44 9.40 16.53
N LEU A 15 5.86 8.97 15.34
CA LEU A 15 5.40 7.75 14.67
C LEU A 15 6.42 6.63 14.87
N ASN A 16 5.94 5.44 15.21
CA ASN A 16 6.73 4.24 15.35
C ASN A 16 6.30 3.21 14.30
N ILE A 17 7.28 2.58 13.63
CA ILE A 17 7.01 1.51 12.68
C ILE A 17 6.86 0.19 13.45
N ARG A 18 5.72 -0.47 13.26
CA ARG A 18 5.40 -1.79 13.79
C ARG A 18 5.06 -2.75 12.66
N SER A 19 5.12 -4.04 12.97
CA SER A 19 4.79 -5.11 12.04
C SER A 19 3.87 -6.11 12.72
N ASP A 20 2.81 -6.52 12.05
CA ASP A 20 1.90 -7.58 12.47
C ASP A 20 1.78 -8.66 11.39
N HIS A 21 0.79 -9.55 11.54
CA HIS A 21 0.52 -10.62 10.57
C HIS A 21 0.11 -10.11 9.18
N TYR A 22 -0.40 -8.88 9.06
CA TYR A 22 -0.88 -8.30 7.81
C TYR A 22 0.18 -7.45 7.11
N GLY A 23 1.14 -6.92 7.85
CA GLY A 23 2.25 -6.18 7.26
C GLY A 23 2.88 -5.17 8.22
N GLU A 24 3.53 -4.18 7.65
CA GLU A 24 4.12 -3.07 8.41
C GLU A 24 3.17 -1.88 8.40
N TYR A 25 3.02 -1.25 9.57
CA TYR A 25 2.24 -0.03 9.74
C TYR A 25 2.99 0.96 10.62
N GLN A 26 2.61 2.22 10.50
CA GLN A 26 3.07 3.30 11.37
C GLN A 26 1.99 3.61 12.39
N GLU A 27 2.35 3.66 13.66
CA GLU A 27 1.46 4.03 14.76
C GLU A 27 2.03 5.23 15.51
N CYS A 28 1.19 6.23 15.77
CA CYS A 28 1.59 7.37 16.60
C CYS A 28 1.54 7.02 18.08
N LEU A 29 2.65 7.23 18.78
CA LEU A 29 2.78 6.94 20.21
C LEU A 29 1.95 7.87 21.10
N GLN A 30 1.61 9.07 20.62
CA GLN A 30 0.89 10.07 21.42
C GLN A 30 -0.63 10.04 21.22
N CYS A 31 -1.11 9.85 19.99
CA CYS A 31 -2.55 9.89 19.68
C CYS A 31 -3.13 8.57 19.15
N GLY A 32 -2.29 7.55 18.94
CA GLY A 32 -2.73 6.24 18.42
C GLY A 32 -3.13 6.25 16.94
N HIS A 33 -2.79 7.28 16.17
CA HIS A 33 -3.10 7.30 14.74
C HIS A 33 -2.29 6.23 13.99
N VAL A 34 -2.98 5.35 13.27
CA VAL A 34 -2.38 4.26 12.51
C VAL A 34 -2.46 4.54 11.01
N VAL A 35 -1.34 4.35 10.30
CA VAL A 35 -1.22 4.48 8.84
C VAL A 35 -0.56 3.23 8.29
N ASP A 36 -1.20 2.61 7.30
CA ASP A 36 -0.68 1.43 6.62
C ASP A 36 0.50 1.79 5.71
N ILE A 37 1.62 1.05 5.81
CA ILE A 37 2.74 1.21 4.88
C ILE A 37 2.42 0.36 3.66
N GLN A 38 1.72 0.97 2.69
CA GLN A 38 1.39 0.35 1.41
C GLN A 38 2.67 -0.14 0.70
N ARG A 39 3.01 -1.42 0.87
CA ARG A 39 4.04 -2.08 0.08
C ARG A 39 3.50 -2.18 -1.34
N LYS A 40 3.95 -1.27 -2.21
CA LYS A 40 3.76 -1.43 -3.66
C LYS A 40 4.54 -2.66 -4.10
N LEU A 41 3.89 -3.82 -4.01
CA LEU A 41 4.41 -5.02 -4.63
C LEU A 41 4.59 -4.69 -6.13
N PRO A 42 5.76 -4.90 -6.73
CA PRO A 42 5.95 -4.71 -8.16
C PRO A 42 5.24 -5.86 -8.88
N VAL A 43 3.91 -5.85 -8.91
CA VAL A 43 3.12 -6.86 -9.60
C VAL A 43 3.15 -6.56 -11.08
N THR A 44 4.27 -6.91 -11.71
CA THR A 44 4.42 -6.95 -13.15
C THR A 44 3.77 -8.22 -13.69
N PHE A 45 2.43 -8.24 -13.71
CA PHE A 45 1.72 -9.30 -14.40
C PHE A 45 1.95 -9.16 -15.91
N LYS A 46 2.74 -10.07 -16.48
CA LYS A 46 2.81 -10.24 -17.93
C LYS A 46 1.47 -10.83 -18.39
N ILE A 47 0.56 -9.96 -18.80
CA ILE A 47 -0.75 -10.38 -19.33
C ILE A 47 -0.50 -11.11 -20.64
N GLN A 48 -0.57 -12.44 -20.59
CA GLN A 48 -0.58 -13.26 -21.80
C GLN A 48 -1.90 -13.01 -22.51
N LYS A 49 -1.87 -12.26 -23.62
CA LYS A 49 -3.04 -12.07 -24.47
C LYS A 49 -3.39 -13.42 -25.09
N GLY A 50 -4.37 -14.11 -24.51
CA GLY A 50 -4.96 -15.30 -25.12
C GLY A 50 -5.68 -14.96 -26.43
N LYS A 51 -6.02 -15.98 -27.21
CA LYS A 51 -6.82 -15.81 -28.43
C LYS A 51 -8.14 -15.09 -28.10
N MET A 52 -8.55 -14.18 -28.97
CA MET A 52 -9.82 -13.49 -28.83
C MET A 52 -10.96 -14.52 -28.89
N LYS A 53 -11.88 -14.48 -27.92
CA LYS A 53 -13.09 -15.33 -27.94
C LYS A 53 -13.85 -15.09 -29.26
N PRO A 54 -14.36 -16.14 -29.92
CA PRO A 54 -15.16 -15.99 -31.13
C PRO A 54 -16.38 -15.09 -30.86
N GLY A 55 -16.66 -14.15 -31.77
CA GLY A 55 -17.76 -13.17 -31.64
C GLY A 55 -17.41 -11.87 -30.90
N ARG A 56 -16.22 -11.74 -30.30
CA ARG A 56 -15.79 -10.45 -29.72
C ARG A 56 -15.44 -9.47 -30.85
N LYS A 57 -16.20 -8.39 -30.97
CA LYS A 57 -15.87 -7.30 -31.90
C LYS A 57 -14.53 -6.67 -31.48
N PRO A 58 -13.63 -6.36 -32.42
CA PRO A 58 -12.41 -5.62 -32.10
C PRO A 58 -12.77 -4.26 -31.50
N LYS A 59 -11.98 -3.79 -30.54
CA LYS A 59 -12.16 -2.45 -29.98
C LYS A 59 -11.79 -1.47 -31.08
N VAL A 60 -12.78 -0.73 -31.58
CA VAL A 60 -12.56 0.33 -32.58
C VAL A 60 -11.78 1.45 -31.88
N ALA A 61 -10.74 1.96 -32.54
CA ALA A 61 -9.87 3.01 -32.04
C ALA A 61 -10.58 4.37 -32.00
#